data_AF-A0AAU5KVY7-F1
#
_entry.id   AF-A0AAU5KVY7-F1
#
_cell.length_a   1.000
_cell.length_b   1.000
_cell.length_c   1.000
_cell.angle_alpha   90.00
_cell.angle_beta   90.00
_cell.angle_gamma   90.00
#
_symmetry.space_group_name_H-M   'P 1'
#
loop_
_entity.id
_entity.type
_entity.pdbx_description
1 polymer ?
#
loop_
_entity_poly.entity_id
_entity_poly.type
_entity_poly.pdbx_seq_one_letter_code
_entity_poly.pdbx_strand_id
1 'polypeptide(L)'
;MPASLPERPDLSEAEILLLRQVAGGHLNAAVSRATGIPEKSVTTTVTALTSKLGTPHRYRAAAMGVGWGWVRTEDVPVVNPTGVPLPAQQREVLVGLVSGEEPQATAKRLGLAEGTVRTYVQKILTTFGVRSRQQAAALALLSGVVPLSALGEDWPDTAFGEAVEPVPQPAGAS
;
A
#
# COMPACT_ATOMS: atom_id res chain seq x y z
N MET A 1 15.63 -8.17 -15.36
CA MET A 1 15.27 -7.27 -14.25
C MET A 1 14.75 -5.99 -14.89
N PRO A 2 13.44 -5.67 -14.86
CA PRO A 2 13.03 -4.34 -15.26
C PRO A 2 13.64 -3.35 -14.26
N ALA A 3 14.60 -2.56 -14.72
CA ALA A 3 15.24 -1.48 -13.97
C ALA A 3 14.36 -0.21 -13.92
N SER A 4 13.12 -0.32 -14.40
CA SER A 4 12.21 0.79 -14.63
C SER A 4 10.93 0.51 -13.84
N LEU A 5 10.52 1.49 -13.02
CA LEU A 5 9.20 1.48 -12.42
C LEU A 5 8.13 1.37 -13.53
N PRO A 6 6.99 0.71 -13.26
CA PRO A 6 5.90 0.67 -14.22
C PRO A 6 5.42 2.08 -14.54
N GLU A 7 4.89 2.26 -15.75
CA GLU A 7 4.41 3.55 -16.22
C GLU A 7 3.42 4.14 -15.21
N ARG A 8 3.72 5.36 -14.78
CA ARG A 8 2.95 6.03 -13.74
C ARG A 8 1.64 6.51 -14.36
N PRO A 9 0.46 6.07 -13.86
CA PRO A 9 -0.80 6.48 -14.45
C PRO A 9 -1.00 7.98 -14.30
N ASP A 10 -1.70 8.58 -15.27
CA ASP A 10 -2.05 9.99 -15.21
C ASP A 10 -3.19 10.21 -14.21
N LEU A 11 -2.81 10.55 -12.97
CA LEU A 11 -3.72 10.94 -11.90
C LEU A 11 -3.66 12.45 -11.71
N SER A 12 -4.83 13.07 -11.73
CA SER A 12 -4.99 14.47 -11.33
C SER A 12 -4.64 14.69 -9.85
N GLU A 13 -4.39 15.94 -9.46
CA GLU A 13 -4.14 16.29 -8.05
C GLU A 13 -5.30 15.86 -7.13
N ALA A 14 -6.55 15.98 -7.61
CA ALA A 14 -7.73 15.55 -6.87
C ALA A 14 -7.76 14.03 -6.67
N GLU A 15 -7.32 13.25 -7.67
CA GLU A 15 -7.23 11.80 -7.59
C GLU A 15 -6.08 11.35 -6.67
N ILE A 16 -4.96 12.06 -6.69
CA ILE A 16 -3.85 11.85 -5.74
C ILE A 16 -4.31 12.14 -4.31
N LEU A 17 -5.04 13.24 -4.10
CA LEU A 17 -5.59 13.56 -2.79
C LEU A 17 -6.59 12.50 -2.32
N LEU A 18 -7.48 12.06 -3.20
CA LEU A 18 -8.40 10.95 -2.92
C LEU A 18 -7.65 9.66 -2.57
N LEU A 19 -6.57 9.34 -3.28
CA LEU A 19 -5.73 8.18 -3.03
C LEU A 19 -5.08 8.24 -1.63
N ARG A 20 -4.57 9.40 -1.22
CA ARG A 20 -4.05 9.63 0.14
C ARG A 20 -5.13 9.42 1.19
N GLN A 21 -6.35 9.89 0.95
CA GLN A 21 -7.48 9.66 1.86
C GLN A 21 -7.86 8.17 1.95
N VAL A 22 -7.78 7.43 0.84
CA VAL A 22 -7.99 5.97 0.82
C VAL A 22 -6.90 5.24 1.61
N ALA A 23 -5.64 5.65 1.46
CA ALA A 23 -4.50 5.09 2.19
C ALA A 23 -4.60 5.36 3.70
N GLY A 24 -5.08 6.54 4.10
CA GLY A 24 -5.32 6.89 5.50
C GLY A 24 -6.46 6.11 6.17
N GLY A 25 -7.22 5.30 5.42
CA GLY A 25 -8.34 4.51 5.96
C GLY A 25 -9.54 5.36 6.38
N HIS A 26 -9.66 6.57 5.83
CA HIS A 26 -10.72 7.51 6.19
C HIS A 26 -12.11 7.04 5.73
N LEU A 27 -13.14 7.34 6.52
CA LEU A 27 -14.55 7.12 6.17
C LEU A 27 -14.97 8.09 5.05
N ASN A 28 -16.01 7.73 4.27
CA ASN A 28 -16.49 8.54 3.14
C ASN A 28 -16.76 10.01 3.52
N ALA A 29 -17.28 10.27 4.72
CA ALA A 29 -17.49 11.63 5.22
C ALA A 29 -16.20 12.45 5.38
N ALA A 30 -15.11 11.83 5.85
CA ALA A 30 -13.81 12.49 5.98
C ALA A 30 -13.16 12.71 4.61
N VAL A 31 -13.26 11.73 3.71
CA VAL A 31 -12.82 11.87 2.31
C VAL A 31 -13.54 13.03 1.62
N SER A 32 -14.86 13.13 1.80
CA SER A 32 -15.69 14.21 1.27
C SER A 32 -15.20 15.59 1.72
N ARG A 33 -14.95 15.76 3.02
CA ARG A 33 -14.43 17.02 3.57
C ARG A 33 -13.04 17.39 3.03
N ALA A 34 -12.17 16.41 2.86
CA ALA A 34 -10.80 16.64 2.39
C ALA A 34 -10.75 16.94 0.89
N THR A 35 -11.60 16.29 0.09
CA THR A 35 -11.53 16.33 -1.39
C THR A 35 -12.57 17.25 -2.03
N GLY A 36 -13.60 17.67 -1.29
CA GLY A 36 -14.77 18.36 -1.83
C GLY A 36 -15.75 17.45 -2.59
N ILE A 37 -15.45 16.15 -2.70
CA ILE A 37 -16.32 15.18 -3.37
C ILE A 37 -17.56 14.91 -2.49
N PRO A 38 -18.79 15.00 -3.02
CA PRO A 38 -19.98 14.64 -2.26
C PRO A 38 -19.89 13.21 -1.71
N GLU A 39 -20.27 12.99 -0.45
CA GLU A 39 -20.14 11.68 0.21
C GLU A 39 -20.78 10.53 -0.59
N LYS A 40 -21.96 10.77 -1.19
CA LYS A 40 -22.66 9.84 -2.07
C LYS A 40 -21.88 9.45 -3.33
N SER A 41 -20.95 10.29 -3.77
CA SER A 41 -20.13 10.11 -4.96
C SER A 41 -18.73 9.57 -4.64
N VAL A 42 -18.33 9.53 -3.36
CA VAL A 42 -17.00 9.04 -2.95
C VAL A 42 -16.79 7.60 -3.42
N THR A 43 -17.76 6.71 -3.23
CA THR A 43 -17.61 5.31 -3.65
C THR A 43 -17.37 5.18 -5.14
N THR A 44 -18.17 5.85 -5.98
CA THR A 44 -18.03 5.82 -7.44
C THR A 44 -16.68 6.41 -7.88
N THR A 45 -16.26 7.51 -7.25
CA THR A 45 -14.99 8.17 -7.59
C THR A 45 -13.79 7.31 -7.18
N VAL A 46 -13.86 6.65 -6.00
CA VAL A 46 -12.84 5.68 -5.58
C VAL A 46 -12.80 4.50 -6.54
N THR A 47 -13.95 3.98 -7.00
CA THR A 47 -13.97 2.89 -8.00
C THR A 47 -13.31 3.32 -9.30
N ALA A 48 -13.59 4.54 -9.79
CA ALA A 48 -12.94 5.07 -10.99
C ALA A 48 -11.42 5.21 -10.80
N LEU A 49 -10.99 5.73 -9.64
CA LEU A 49 -9.58 5.80 -9.26
C LEU A 49 -8.92 4.42 -9.23
N THR A 50 -9.52 3.43 -8.57
CA THR A 50 -8.95 2.08 -8.50
C THR A 50 -8.89 1.43 -9.88
N SER A 51 -9.89 1.65 -10.74
CA SER A 51 -9.87 1.20 -12.14
C SER A 51 -8.75 1.84 -12.95
N LYS A 52 -8.49 3.15 -12.79
CA LYS A 52 -7.34 3.83 -13.41
C LYS A 52 -6.01 3.24 -12.96
N LEU A 53 -5.93 2.81 -11.70
CA LEU A 53 -4.77 2.13 -11.14
C LEU A 53 -4.69 0.64 -11.51
N GLY A 54 -5.62 0.13 -12.34
CA GLY A 54 -5.61 -1.27 -12.77
C GLY A 54 -5.89 -2.28 -11.64
N THR A 55 -6.57 -1.86 -10.57
CA THR A 55 -6.88 -2.72 -9.42
C THR A 55 -8.34 -2.59 -9.01
N PRO A 56 -9.04 -3.69 -8.68
CA PRO A 56 -10.38 -3.61 -8.09
C PRO A 56 -10.34 -3.32 -6.57
N HIS A 57 -9.16 -3.27 -5.97
CA HIS A 57 -8.98 -3.29 -4.53
C HIS A 57 -8.39 -1.99 -3.99
N ARG A 58 -9.12 -1.33 -3.09
CA ARG A 58 -8.70 -0.08 -2.42
C ARG A 58 -7.37 -0.22 -1.67
N TYR A 59 -7.11 -1.38 -1.08
CA TYR A 59 -5.89 -1.62 -0.30
C TYR A 59 -4.66 -1.79 -1.20
N ARG A 60 -4.80 -2.47 -2.34
CA ARG A 60 -3.76 -2.52 -3.38
C ARG A 60 -3.52 -1.13 -3.99
N ALA A 61 -4.57 -0.34 -4.24
CA ALA A 61 -4.42 1.04 -4.71
C ALA A 61 -3.58 1.90 -3.75
N ALA A 62 -3.83 1.80 -2.44
CA ALA A 62 -3.03 2.50 -1.43
C ALA A 62 -1.54 2.10 -1.50
N ALA A 63 -1.24 0.81 -1.66
CA ALA A 63 0.13 0.32 -1.82
C ALA A 63 0.79 0.81 -3.13
N MET A 64 0.06 0.80 -4.26
CA MET A 64 0.56 1.36 -5.52
C MET A 64 0.83 2.86 -5.41
N GLY A 65 0.00 3.59 -4.67
CA GLY A 65 0.21 5.00 -4.34
C GLY A 65 1.53 5.24 -3.60
N VAL A 66 1.92 4.32 -2.71
CA VAL A 66 3.24 4.34 -2.06
C VAL A 66 4.32 4.06 -3.09
N GLY A 67 4.20 3.00 -3.89
CA GLY A 67 5.21 2.63 -4.88
C GLY A 67 5.60 3.76 -5.84
N TRP A 68 4.62 4.55 -6.30
CA TRP A 68 4.89 5.74 -7.13
C TRP A 68 5.26 6.99 -6.32
N GLY A 69 5.15 6.98 -4.99
CA GLY A 69 5.52 8.10 -4.11
C GLY A 69 4.43 9.18 -3.97
N TRP A 70 3.18 8.87 -4.33
CA TRP A 70 2.03 9.75 -4.09
C TRP A 70 1.55 9.70 -2.66
N VAL A 71 1.58 8.51 -2.05
CA VAL A 71 1.24 8.26 -0.65
C VAL A 71 2.51 8.17 0.16
N ARG A 72 2.55 8.89 1.28
CA ARG A 72 3.71 8.97 2.17
C ARG A 72 3.32 8.60 3.60
N THR A 73 4.30 8.58 4.49
CA THR A 73 4.11 8.22 5.90
C THR A 73 3.11 9.13 6.60
N GLU A 74 3.09 10.42 6.27
CA GLU A 74 2.12 11.39 6.81
C GLU A 74 0.66 11.10 6.43
N ASP A 75 0.41 10.37 5.34
CA ASP A 75 -0.92 10.04 4.86
C ASP A 75 -1.53 8.81 5.57
N VAL A 76 -0.71 8.05 6.31
CA VAL A 76 -1.10 6.77 6.91
C VAL A 76 -0.99 6.86 8.43
N PRO A 77 -2.06 7.26 9.14
CA PRO A 77 -2.01 7.46 10.57
C PRO A 77 -1.89 6.11 11.30
N VAL A 78 -0.87 6.01 12.15
CA VAL A 78 -0.60 4.85 13.01
C VAL A 78 -0.97 5.20 14.45
N VAL A 79 -1.63 4.29 15.14
CA VAL A 79 -2.08 4.43 16.53
C VAL A 79 -1.53 3.28 17.36
N ASN A 80 -0.64 3.58 18.31
CA ASN A 80 -0.03 2.61 19.23
C ASN A 80 0.57 1.38 18.51
N PRO A 81 1.59 1.57 17.65
CA PRO A 81 2.29 0.44 17.05
C PRO A 81 2.97 -0.38 18.16
N THR A 82 2.91 -1.70 18.08
CA THR A 82 3.48 -2.56 19.13
C THR A 82 5.01 -2.61 19.08
N GLY A 83 5.61 -2.24 17.94
CA GLY A 83 7.06 -2.32 17.70
C GLY A 83 7.59 -3.76 17.59
N VAL A 84 6.72 -4.77 17.66
CA VAL A 84 7.11 -6.18 17.60
C VAL A 84 7.33 -6.59 16.14
N PRO A 85 8.46 -7.24 15.81
CA PRO A 85 8.68 -7.75 14.45
C PRO A 85 7.59 -8.73 14.03
N LEU A 86 7.11 -8.59 12.79
CA LEU A 86 6.15 -9.54 12.23
C LEU A 86 6.79 -10.92 12.03
N PRO A 87 6.13 -12.01 12.50
CA PRO A 87 6.53 -13.37 12.18
C PRO A 87 6.55 -13.60 10.66
N ALA A 88 7.42 -14.51 10.19
CA ALA A 88 7.58 -14.81 8.77
C ALA A 88 6.26 -15.14 8.05
N GLN A 89 5.40 -15.98 8.64
CA GLN A 89 4.11 -16.32 8.06
C GLN A 89 3.13 -15.14 7.98
N GLN A 90 3.19 -14.20 8.92
CA GLN A 90 2.37 -12.99 8.87
C GLN A 90 2.90 -12.02 7.81
N ARG A 91 4.23 -11.95 7.62
CA ARG A 91 4.83 -11.19 6.52
C ARG A 91 4.38 -11.74 5.17
N GLU A 92 4.35 -13.05 4.99
CA GLU A 92 3.84 -13.67 3.76
C GLU A 92 2.36 -13.36 3.46
N VAL A 93 1.53 -13.30 4.50
CA VAL A 93 0.15 -12.83 4.39
C VAL A 93 0.10 -11.34 4.03
N LEU A 94 0.99 -10.53 4.59
CA LEU A 94 1.10 -9.11 4.28
C LEU A 94 1.55 -8.87 2.83
N VAL A 95 2.46 -9.68 2.30
CA VAL A 95 2.82 -9.68 0.86
C VAL A 95 1.58 -9.92 0.02
N GLY A 96 0.81 -10.98 0.29
CA GLY A 96 -0.44 -11.26 -0.43
C GLY A 96 -1.44 -10.08 -0.35
N LEU A 97 -1.55 -9.43 0.80
CA LEU A 97 -2.38 -8.23 0.95
C LEU A 97 -1.90 -7.07 0.06
N VAL A 98 -0.60 -6.78 0.03
CA VAL A 98 -0.02 -5.75 -0.84
C VAL A 98 -0.23 -6.11 -2.32
N SER A 99 -0.09 -7.37 -2.67
CA SER A 99 -0.35 -7.90 -4.01
C SER A 99 -1.83 -7.90 -4.41
N GLY A 100 -2.77 -7.54 -3.53
CA GLY A 100 -4.18 -7.58 -3.89
C GLY A 100 -4.78 -8.99 -3.92
N GLU A 101 -4.11 -9.99 -3.32
CA GLU A 101 -4.65 -11.34 -3.21
C GLU A 101 -5.87 -11.35 -2.29
N GLU A 102 -6.91 -12.09 -2.68
CA GLU A 102 -8.00 -12.41 -1.76
C GLU A 102 -7.52 -13.40 -0.70
N PRO A 103 -8.11 -13.40 0.51
CA PRO A 103 -7.70 -14.30 1.60
C PRO A 103 -7.63 -15.77 1.21
N GLN A 104 -8.49 -16.20 0.28
CA GLN A 104 -8.54 -17.55 -0.28
C GLN A 104 -7.29 -17.87 -1.12
N ALA A 105 -6.86 -16.93 -1.96
CA ALA A 105 -5.68 -17.09 -2.81
C ALA A 105 -4.41 -17.14 -1.95
N THR A 106 -4.28 -16.21 -1.00
CA THR A 106 -3.18 -16.20 -0.03
C THR A 106 -3.16 -17.49 0.81
N ALA A 107 -4.33 -17.96 1.26
CA ALA A 107 -4.45 -19.19 2.02
C ALA A 107 -3.95 -20.40 1.21
N LYS A 108 -4.38 -20.50 -0.05
CA LYS A 108 -3.93 -21.56 -0.97
C LYS A 108 -2.42 -21.51 -1.20
N ARG A 109 -1.86 -20.32 -1.44
CA ARG A 109 -0.41 -20.12 -1.66
C ARG A 109 0.41 -20.53 -0.45
N LEU A 110 -0.09 -20.29 0.75
CA LEU A 110 0.62 -20.55 2.01
C LEU A 110 0.28 -21.89 2.68
N GLY A 111 -0.63 -22.68 2.11
CA GLY A 111 -1.11 -23.92 2.74
C GLY A 111 -1.86 -23.68 4.05
N LEU A 112 -2.55 -22.54 4.18
CA LEU A 112 -3.30 -22.13 5.36
C LEU A 112 -4.81 -22.27 5.13
N ALA A 113 -5.58 -22.25 6.22
CA ALA A 113 -7.01 -22.02 6.13
C ALA A 113 -7.31 -20.52 5.90
N GLU A 114 -8.35 -20.21 5.14
CA GLU A 114 -8.78 -18.83 4.87
C GLU A 114 -9.04 -18.05 6.18
N GLY A 115 -9.67 -18.70 7.18
CA GLY A 115 -9.89 -18.12 8.50
C GLY A 115 -8.58 -17.76 9.24
N THR A 116 -7.53 -18.54 9.02
CA THR A 116 -6.19 -18.25 9.56
C THR A 116 -5.59 -17.02 8.91
N VAL A 117 -5.72 -16.87 7.59
CA VAL A 117 -5.27 -15.66 6.87
C VAL A 117 -6.00 -14.43 7.39
N ARG A 118 -7.33 -14.49 7.56
CA ARG A 118 -8.12 -13.39 8.14
C ARG A 118 -7.66 -13.05 9.56
N THR A 119 -7.36 -14.05 10.38
CA THR A 119 -6.83 -13.87 11.73
C THR A 119 -5.44 -13.22 11.70
N TYR A 120 -4.58 -13.62 10.77
CA TYR A 120 -3.24 -13.04 10.61
C TYR A 120 -3.33 -11.59 10.16
N VAL A 121 -4.23 -11.26 9.22
CA VAL A 121 -4.51 -9.87 8.84
C VAL A 121 -4.89 -9.06 10.08
N GLN A 122 -5.80 -9.54 10.93
CA GLN A 122 -6.18 -8.82 12.15
C GLN A 122 -5.00 -8.61 13.11
N LYS A 123 -4.14 -9.62 13.30
CA LYS A 123 -2.93 -9.51 14.13
C LYS A 123 -1.94 -8.50 13.54
N ILE A 124 -1.80 -8.47 12.21
CA ILE A 124 -0.95 -7.50 11.52
C ILE A 124 -1.49 -6.08 11.76
N LEU A 125 -2.80 -5.85 11.60
CA LEU A 125 -3.41 -4.53 11.86
C LEU A 125 -3.11 -4.06 13.29
N THR A 126 -3.29 -4.93 14.27
CA THR A 126 -2.98 -4.63 15.69
C THR A 126 -1.49 -4.35 15.90
N THR A 127 -0.60 -5.15 15.32
CA THR A 127 0.85 -4.98 15.45
C THR A 127 1.30 -3.66 14.84
N PHE A 128 0.75 -3.33 13.67
CA PHE A 128 1.04 -2.10 12.94
C PHE A 128 0.34 -0.87 13.53
N GLY A 129 -0.59 -1.03 14.48
CA GLY A 129 -1.36 0.08 15.04
C GLY A 129 -2.33 0.73 14.04
N VAL A 130 -2.76 0.00 13.02
CA VAL A 130 -3.65 0.51 11.96
C VAL A 130 -5.04 -0.12 12.04
N ARG A 131 -6.04 0.51 11.41
CA ARG A 131 -7.44 0.10 11.54
C ARG A 131 -8.02 -0.53 10.27
N SER A 132 -7.27 -0.47 9.17
CA SER A 132 -7.75 -0.91 7.87
C SER A 132 -6.66 -1.60 7.06
N ARG A 133 -7.10 -2.42 6.09
CA ARG A 133 -6.21 -3.12 5.16
C ARG A 133 -5.44 -2.14 4.26
N GLN A 134 -6.05 -1.01 3.92
CA GLN A 134 -5.44 0.03 3.10
C GLN A 134 -4.25 0.66 3.82
N GLN A 135 -4.42 1.03 5.09
CA GLN A 135 -3.34 1.53 5.92
C GLN A 135 -2.23 0.48 6.08
N ALA A 136 -2.60 -0.79 6.33
CA ALA A 136 -1.61 -1.85 6.47
C ALA A 136 -0.80 -2.10 5.19
N ALA A 137 -1.46 -2.12 4.03
CA ALA A 137 -0.81 -2.32 2.74
C ALA A 137 0.12 -1.16 2.38
N ALA A 138 -0.30 0.09 2.63
CA ALA A 138 0.56 1.26 2.45
C ALA A 138 1.75 1.23 3.42
N LEU A 139 1.50 0.99 4.72
CA LEU A 139 2.55 0.97 5.74
C LEU A 139 3.56 -0.15 5.54
N ALA A 140 3.13 -1.31 5.03
CA ALA A 140 4.01 -2.44 4.72
C ALA A 140 5.13 -2.05 3.75
N LEU A 141 4.80 -1.27 2.72
CA LEU A 141 5.77 -0.74 1.78
C LEU A 141 6.56 0.42 2.40
N LEU A 142 5.88 1.42 2.98
CA LEU A 142 6.52 2.60 3.57
C LEU A 142 7.58 2.24 4.63
N SER A 143 7.39 1.14 5.36
CA SER A 143 8.31 0.65 6.40
C SER A 143 9.40 -0.30 5.87
N GLY A 144 9.38 -0.66 4.58
CA GLY A 144 10.30 -1.63 3.98
C GLY A 144 10.10 -3.08 4.45
N VAL A 145 9.04 -3.38 5.19
CA VAL A 145 8.73 -4.75 5.65
C VAL A 145 8.36 -5.66 4.46
N VAL A 146 7.78 -5.05 3.43
CA VAL A 146 7.47 -5.70 2.14
C VAL A 146 8.19 -4.93 1.02
N PRO A 147 8.89 -5.62 0.10
CA PRO A 147 9.54 -4.98 -1.04
C PRO A 147 8.52 -4.50 -2.08
N LEU A 148 8.94 -3.57 -2.94
CA LEU A 148 8.10 -3.05 -4.02
C LEU A 148 7.66 -4.14 -5.02
N SER A 149 8.46 -5.19 -5.21
CA SER A 149 8.14 -6.38 -6.03
C SER A 149 6.82 -7.06 -5.65
N ALA A 150 6.35 -6.89 -4.41
CA ALA A 150 5.03 -7.39 -3.99
C ALA A 150 3.87 -6.73 -4.75
N LEU A 151 4.07 -5.55 -5.34
CA LEU A 151 3.06 -4.90 -6.18
C LEU A 151 2.89 -5.59 -7.54
N GLY A 152 3.89 -6.34 -8.02
CA GLY A 152 3.85 -7.07 -9.28
C GLY A 152 5.24 -7.21 -9.91
N GLU A 153 5.34 -8.01 -10.97
CA GLU A 153 6.61 -8.36 -11.63
C GLU A 153 7.34 -7.15 -12.24
N ASP A 154 6.61 -6.09 -12.58
CA ASP A 154 7.16 -4.85 -13.13
C ASP A 154 7.79 -3.92 -12.07
N TRP A 155 7.65 -4.26 -10.78
CA TRP A 155 8.18 -3.46 -9.68
C TRP A 155 9.54 -4.00 -9.20
N PRO A 156 10.47 -3.12 -8.80
CA PRO A 156 11.81 -3.53 -8.37
C PRO A 156 11.76 -4.30 -7.05
N ASP A 157 12.68 -5.25 -6.88
CA ASP A 157 12.84 -6.02 -5.64
C ASP A 157 13.68 -5.26 -4.60
N THR A 158 13.22 -4.06 -4.25
CA THR A 158 13.89 -3.16 -3.30
C THR A 158 12.89 -2.66 -2.26
N ALA A 159 13.39 -2.33 -1.06
CA ALA A 159 12.58 -1.63 -0.06
C ALA A 159 12.20 -0.22 -0.55
N PHE A 160 11.06 0.28 -0.08
CA PHE A 160 10.67 1.66 -0.34
C PHE A 160 11.67 2.61 0.31
N GLY A 161 12.25 3.53 -0.47
CA GLY A 161 13.31 4.46 -0.04
C GLY A 161 14.72 4.05 -0.49
N GLU A 162 14.97 2.77 -0.71
CA GLU A 162 16.26 2.25 -1.23
C GLU A 162 16.33 2.34 -2.77
N ALA A 163 15.17 2.34 -3.44
CA ALA A 163 15.03 2.64 -4.87
C ALA A 163 15.45 4.08 -5.25
N VAL A 164 15.83 4.90 -4.27
CA VAL A 164 16.34 6.27 -4.41
C VAL A 164 17.75 6.33 -3.81
N GLU A 165 18.68 5.47 -4.25
CA GLU A 165 20.10 5.71 -3.98
C GLU A 165 20.63 6.89 -4.83
N PRO A 166 21.55 7.70 -4.28
CA PRO A 166 21.92 8.99 -4.82
C PRO A 166 22.82 8.85 -6.05
N VAL A 167 22.70 9.82 -6.97
CA VAL A 167 23.70 10.06 -8.03
C VAL A 167 25.10 9.98 -7.40
N PRO A 168 26.03 9.15 -7.92
CA PRO A 168 27.40 9.12 -7.41
C PRO A 168 28.01 10.50 -7.55
N GLN A 169 28.39 11.10 -6.41
CA GLN A 169 29.13 12.35 -6.40
C GLN A 169 30.44 12.12 -7.15
N PRO A 170 30.78 12.91 -8.19
CA PRO A 170 32.05 12.74 -8.86
C PRO A 170 33.15 13.04 -7.84
N ALA A 171 33.99 12.04 -7.59
CA ALA A 171 35.29 12.23 -6.98
C ALA A 171 36.13 13.09 -7.94
N GLY A 172 36.00 14.41 -7.85
CA GLY A 172 37.04 15.35 -8.27
C GLY A 172 38.12 15.31 -7.20
N ALA A 173 39.16 14.52 -7.41
CA ALA A 173 40.40 14.92 -8.10
C ALA A 173 41.24 15.82 -7.19
N SER A 174 42.19 15.17 -6.50
CA SER A 174 43.38 15.77 -5.89
C SER A 174 44.27 16.45 -6.92
#